data_AF-A0A3D4P7A4-F1
#
_entry.id   AF-A0A3D4P7A4-F1
#
_cell.length_a   1.000
_cell.length_b   1.000
_cell.length_c   1.000
_cell.angle_alpha   90.00
_cell.angle_beta   90.00
_cell.angle_gamma   90.00
#
_symmetry.space_group_name_H-M   'P 1'
#
loop_
_entity.id
_entity.type
_entity.pdbx_description
1 polymer ?
#
loop_
_entity_poly.entity_id
_entity_poly.type
_entity_poly.pdbx_seq_one_letter_code
_entity_poly.pdbx_strand_id
1 'polypeptide(L)' 'YGESGPIGNSLRAHNECARHKLLDCLGDLALCGCDVQGHIRAFRSGHRHNHQLARQLKQMIRTDRKQNERAA' A
#
# COMPACT_ATOMS: atom_id res chain seq x y z
N TYR A 1 -13.56 -5.80 -17.36
CA TYR A 1 -12.94 -5.85 -18.69
C TYR A 1 -13.57 -7.01 -19.43
N GLY A 2 -14.18 -6.73 -20.57
CA GLY A 2 -14.55 -7.75 -21.55
C GLY A 2 -13.47 -7.88 -22.61
N GLU A 3 -13.75 -8.66 -23.64
CA GLU A 3 -12.81 -8.93 -24.74
C GLU A 3 -12.33 -7.65 -25.45
N SER A 4 -13.19 -6.63 -25.55
CA SER A 4 -12.87 -5.35 -26.21
C SER A 4 -12.46 -4.23 -25.24
N GLY A 5 -12.26 -4.52 -23.95
CA GLY A 5 -11.85 -3.52 -22.95
C GLY A 5 -12.87 -3.23 -21.84
N PRO A 6 -12.94 -2.00 -21.31
CA PRO A 6 -13.88 -1.63 -20.26
C PRO A 6 -15.34 -1.83 -20.70
N ILE A 7 -16.20 -2.30 -19.79
CA ILE A 7 -17.63 -2.52 -20.05
C ILE A 7 -18.41 -1.39 -19.37
N GLY A 8 -19.22 -0.66 -20.13
CA GLY A 8 -20.10 0.39 -19.60
C GLY A 8 -19.38 1.59 -18.98
N ASN A 9 -18.09 1.78 -19.26
CA ASN A 9 -17.29 2.89 -18.75
C ASN A 9 -16.14 3.24 -19.70
N SER A 10 -15.56 4.42 -19.52
CA SER A 10 -14.34 4.86 -20.22
C SER A 10 -13.15 4.89 -19.27
N LEU A 11 -11.95 4.68 -19.80
CA LEU A 11 -10.73 4.83 -19.00
C LEU A 11 -10.37 6.31 -18.84
N ARG A 12 -9.99 6.68 -17.62
CA ARG A 12 -9.41 7.98 -17.30
C ARG A 12 -7.92 8.04 -17.67
N ALA A 13 -7.27 6.88 -17.77
CA ALA A 13 -5.88 6.75 -18.19
C ALA A 13 -5.63 5.40 -18.87
N HIS A 14 -4.67 5.37 -19.81
CA HIS A 14 -4.33 4.13 -20.55
C HIS A 14 -3.96 2.94 -19.65
N ASN A 15 -3.36 3.19 -18.48
CA ASN A 15 -2.93 2.19 -17.50
C ASN A 15 -3.72 2.27 -16.18
N GLU A 16 -4.99 2.68 -16.21
CA GLU A 16 -5.81 2.93 -15.02
C GLU A 16 -5.86 1.74 -14.05
N CYS A 17 -5.92 0.49 -14.54
CA CYS A 17 -5.85 -0.70 -13.69
C CYS A 17 -4.58 -0.77 -12.84
N ALA A 18 -3.42 -0.45 -13.43
CA ALA A 18 -2.15 -0.44 -12.70
C ALA A 18 -2.09 0.73 -11.70
N ARG A 19 -2.61 1.89 -12.07
CA ARG A 19 -2.73 3.05 -11.17
C ARG A 19 -3.69 2.77 -10.01
N HIS A 20 -4.76 2.01 -10.24
CA HIS A 20 -5.67 1.58 -9.18
C HIS A 20 -4.97 0.63 -8.21
N LYS A 21 -4.12 -0.28 -8.69
CA LYS A 21 -3.30 -1.14 -7.82
C LYS A 21 -2.28 -0.36 -7.00
N LEU A 22 -1.74 0.74 -7.54
CA LEU A 22 -0.92 1.67 -6.76
C LEU A 22 -1.77 2.36 -5.67
N LEU A 23 -2.98 2.81 -5.99
CA LEU A 23 -3.89 3.43 -5.03
C LEU A 23 -4.30 2.44 -3.91
N ASP A 24 -4.61 1.20 -4.27
CA ASP A 24 -4.84 0.10 -3.31
C ASP A 24 -3.65 -0.06 -2.36
N CYS A 25 -2.42 -0.07 -2.90
CA CYS A 25 -1.19 -0.20 -2.12
C CYS A 25 -1.00 0.95 -1.14
N LEU A 26 -1.25 2.20 -1.57
CA LEU A 26 -1.20 3.37 -0.70
C LEU A 26 -2.24 3.30 0.41
N GLY A 27 -3.48 2.90 0.09
CA GLY A 27 -4.56 2.73 1.05
C GLY A 27 -4.26 1.66 2.10
N ASP A 28 -3.73 0.50 1.69
CA ASP A 28 -3.34 -0.57 2.60
C ASP A 28 -2.18 -0.17 3.52
N LEU A 29 -1.21 0.59 3.00
CA LEU A 29 -0.06 1.07 3.78
C LEU A 29 -0.46 2.10 4.83
N ALA A 30 -1.46 2.95 4.55
CA ALA A 30 -1.98 3.92 5.51
C ALA A 30 -2.47 3.28 6.83
N LEU A 31 -2.80 1.98 6.82
CA LEU A 31 -3.18 1.22 8.02
C LEU A 31 -2.04 1.04 9.03
N CYS A 32 -0.78 1.36 8.67
CA CYS A 32 0.33 1.35 9.60
C CYS A 32 0.19 2.42 10.70
N GLY A 33 -0.59 3.49 10.45
CA GLY A 33 -0.91 4.55 11.42
C GLY A 33 0.11 5.68 11.51
N CYS A 34 0.97 5.84 10.50
CA CYS A 34 1.85 6.99 10.34
C CYS A 34 2.12 7.24 8.85
N ASP A 35 2.69 8.41 8.55
CA ASP A 35 3.20 8.65 7.20
C ASP A 35 4.43 7.79 6.92
N VAL A 36 4.47 7.18 5.75
CA VAL A 36 5.58 6.34 5.31
C VAL A 36 6.42 7.13 4.32
N GLN A 37 7.66 7.43 4.70
CA GLN A 37 8.66 8.01 3.80
C GLN A 37 9.63 6.91 3.36
N GLY A 38 9.61 6.57 2.08
CA GLY A 38 10.52 5.56 1.54
C GLY A 38 10.20 5.15 0.09
N HIS A 39 11.05 4.29 -0.47
CA HIS A 39 10.87 3.73 -1.82
C HIS A 39 10.21 2.36 -1.74
N ILE A 40 9.01 2.22 -2.32
CA ILE A 40 8.22 0.98 -2.28
C ILE A 40 8.20 0.34 -3.66
N ARG A 41 8.53 -0.94 -3.75
CA ARG A 41 8.44 -1.75 -4.96
C ARG A 41 7.44 -2.88 -4.73
N ALA A 42 6.45 -2.98 -5.60
CA ALA A 42 5.41 -4.00 -5.55
C ALA A 42 5.27 -4.68 -6.91
N PHE A 43 5.45 -6.00 -6.96
CA PHE A 43 5.34 -6.79 -8.18
C PHE A 43 4.18 -7.78 -8.03
N ARG A 44 3.16 -7.65 -8.88
CA ARG A 44 1.92 -8.48 -8.82
C ARG A 44 1.33 -8.54 -7.39
N SER A 45 1.47 -7.44 -6.64
CA SER A 45 0.99 -7.35 -5.27
C SER A 45 -0.54 -7.21 -5.22
N GLY A 46 -1.09 -7.50 -4.05
CA GLY A 46 -2.50 -7.31 -3.73
C GLY A 46 -2.65 -7.08 -2.23
N HIS A 47 -3.89 -6.89 -1.75
CA HIS A 47 -4.17 -6.49 -0.38
C HIS A 47 -3.49 -7.37 0.69
N ARG A 48 -3.42 -8.69 0.47
CA ARG A 48 -2.74 -9.60 1.41
C ARG A 48 -1.27 -9.24 1.63
N HIS A 49 -0.54 -8.99 0.54
CA HIS A 49 0.89 -8.65 0.60
C HIS A 49 1.09 -7.24 1.19
N ASN A 50 0.28 -6.27 0.75
CA ASN A 50 0.36 -4.90 1.23
C ASN A 50 0.04 -4.82 2.74
N HIS A 51 -1.01 -5.50 3.19
CA HIS A 51 -1.41 -5.55 4.60
C HIS A 51 -0.37 -6.26 5.47
N GLN A 52 0.27 -7.31 4.95
CA GLN A 52 1.38 -7.97 5.65
C GLN A 52 2.54 -6.98 5.90
N LEU A 53 2.92 -6.20 4.88
CA LEU A 53 3.93 -5.15 5.03
C LEU A 53 3.49 -4.08 6.02
N ALA A 54 2.26 -3.57 5.92
CA ALA A 54 1.72 -2.56 6.84
C ALA A 54 1.74 -3.04 8.31
N ARG A 55 1.39 -4.31 8.56
CA ARG A 55 1.47 -4.91 9.91
C ARG A 55 2.90 -5.00 10.44
N GLN A 56 3.86 -5.36 9.58
CA GLN A 56 5.28 -5.41 9.96
C GLN A 56 5.80 -4.01 10.30
N LEU A 57 5.51 -3.01 9.47
CA LEU A 57 5.88 -1.61 9.73
C LEU A 57 5.29 -1.11 11.05
N LYS A 58 4.00 -1.34 11.29
CA LYS A 58 3.32 -0.97 12.54
C LYS A 58 3.98 -1.58 13.77
N GLN A 59 4.44 -2.84 13.68
CA GLN A 59 5.15 -3.49 14.77
C GLN A 59 6.53 -2.88 14.99
N MET A 60 7.28 -2.59 13.92
CA MET A 60 8.58 -1.93 14.01
C MET A 60 8.47 -0.55 14.67
N ILE A 61 7.49 0.27 14.26
CA ILE A 61 7.22 1.60 14.85
C ILE A 61 6.93 1.51 16.35
N ARG A 62 6.12 0.52 16.77
CA ARG A 62 5.80 0.30 18.18
C ARG A 62 7.03 -0.10 18.99
N THR A 63 7.89 -0.94 18.43
CA THR A 63 9.13 -1.38 19.09
C THR A 63 10.10 -0.21 19.24
N ASP A 64 10.29 0.57 18.17
CA ASP A 64 11.19 1.74 18.15
C ASP A 64 10.79 2.79 19.18
N ARG A 65 9.49 3.14 19.27
CA ARG A 65 8.98 4.06 20.30
C ARG A 65 9.27 3.58 21.72
N LYS A 66 9.03 2.30 22.01
CA LYS A 66 9.32 1.73 23.34
C LYS A 66 10.80 1.72 23.68
N GLN A 67 11.68 1.55 22.69
CA GLN A 67 13.12 1.60 22.88
C GLN A 67 13.56 3.03 23.19
N ASN A 68 13.06 4.02 22.45
CA ASN A 68 13.37 5.43 22.68
C ASN A 68 12.86 5.92 24.05
N GLU A 69 11.67 5.48 24.48
CA GLU A 69 11.13 5.78 25.82
C GLU A 69 11.94 5.20 26.98
N ARG A 70 12.63 4.06 26.77
CA ARG A 70 13.48 3.43 27.80
C ARG A 70 14.89 4.01 27.85
N ALA A 71 15.34 4.65 26.77
CA ALA A 71 16.65 5.25 26.66
C ALA A 71 16.68 6.72 27.14
N ALA A 72 15.50 7.34 27.25
CA ALA A 72 15.30 8.67 27.84
C ALA A 72 15.06 8.57 29.36
#